data_AF-A0A938WTJ6-F1
#
_entry.id   AF-A0A938WTJ6-F1
#
_cell.length_a   1.000
_cell.length_b   1.000
_cell.length_c   1.000
_cell.angle_alpha   90.00
_cell.angle_beta   90.00
_cell.angle_gamma   90.00
#
_symmetry.space_group_name_H-M   'P 1'
#
loop_
_entity.id
_entity.type
_entity.pdbx_description
1 polymer ?
#
loop_
_entity_poly.entity_id
_entity_poly.type
_entity_poly.pdbx_seq_one_letter_code
_entity_poly.pdbx_strand_id
1 'polypeptide(L)'
;MDILSQELQDFLIRLGKEPDCVSEKVEHYIKHIMHLVYADEEDMLQQYYGLFGNDVKPLEDIAKERHVSNETMLKIIEANLRKMAVSPEWQMVKQLINRQVDE
;
A
#
# COMPACT_ATOMS: atom_id res chain seq x y z
N MET A 1 13.25 5.80 -3.99
CA MET A 1 11.88 5.72 -4.52
C MET A 1 11.62 6.75 -5.63
N ASP A 2 10.88 6.39 -6.68
CA ASP A 2 10.43 7.31 -7.75
C ASP A 2 9.13 8.05 -7.36
N ILE A 3 8.74 9.07 -8.14
CA ILE A 3 7.59 9.94 -7.85
C ILE A 3 6.28 9.14 -7.72
N LEU A 4 6.03 8.19 -8.63
CA LEU A 4 4.77 7.43 -8.63
C LEU A 4 4.68 6.53 -7.40
N SER A 5 5.80 5.89 -7.06
CA SER A 5 5.91 5.06 -5.86
C SER A 5 5.75 5.88 -4.58
N GLN A 6 6.29 7.12 -4.55
CA GLN A 6 6.14 8.04 -3.43
C GLN A 6 4.69 8.48 -3.23
N GLU A 7 4.00 8.86 -4.31
CA GLU A 7 2.58 9.22 -4.26
C GLU A 7 1.71 8.08 -3.71
N LEU A 8 1.96 6.84 -4.16
CA LEU A 8 1.28 5.66 -3.64
C LEU A 8 1.61 5.43 -2.16
N GLN A 9 2.88 5.56 -1.77
CA GLN A 9 3.29 5.40 -0.37
C GLN A 9 2.59 6.41 0.55
N ASP A 10 2.56 7.68 0.19
CA ASP A 10 1.92 8.74 0.99
C ASP A 10 0.41 8.48 1.11
N PHE A 11 -0.20 8.00 0.03
CA PHE A 11 -1.61 7.59 0.04
C PHE A 11 -1.86 6.40 0.98
N LEU A 12 -1.05 5.33 0.93
CA LEU A 12 -1.22 4.17 1.80
C LEU A 12 -1.01 4.53 3.28
N ILE A 13 -0.06 5.41 3.59
CA ILE A 13 0.14 5.94 4.96
C ILE A 13 -1.09 6.71 5.43
N ARG A 14 -1.70 7.53 4.55
CA ARG A 14 -2.92 8.26 4.88
C ARG A 14 -4.09 7.30 5.10
N LEU A 15 -4.26 6.32 4.21
CA LEU A 15 -5.32 5.32 4.30
C LEU A 15 -5.26 4.52 5.60
N GLY A 16 -4.06 4.13 6.06
CA GLY A 16 -3.91 3.43 7.34
C GLY A 16 -4.21 4.29 8.57
N LYS A 17 -4.03 5.61 8.48
CA LYS A 17 -4.35 6.56 9.55
C LYS A 17 -5.82 6.98 9.56
N GLU A 18 -6.39 7.12 8.36
CA GLU A 18 -7.72 7.64 8.11
C GLU A 18 -8.42 6.72 7.08
N PRO A 19 -8.93 5.55 7.51
CA PRO A 19 -9.57 4.61 6.58
C PRO A 19 -10.81 5.21 5.89
N ASP A 20 -11.51 6.13 6.56
CA ASP A 20 -12.67 6.85 6.02
C ASP A 20 -12.31 7.92 4.96
N CYS A 21 -11.02 8.07 4.59
CA CYS A 21 -10.61 9.03 3.55
C CYS A 21 -11.01 8.61 2.12
N VAL A 22 -11.52 7.39 1.95
CA VAL A 22 -12.05 6.85 0.69
C VAL A 22 -13.37 6.13 0.93
N SER A 23 -14.21 6.01 -0.10
CA SER A 23 -15.42 5.19 -0.01
C SER A 23 -15.09 3.69 0.16
N GLU A 24 -15.98 2.95 0.81
CA GLU A 24 -15.89 1.48 0.98
C GLU A 24 -15.61 0.75 -0.34
N LYS A 25 -16.23 1.22 -1.44
CA LYS A 25 -15.99 0.69 -2.78
C LYS A 25 -14.53 0.84 -3.20
N VAL A 26 -13.91 2.00 -2.98
CA VAL A 26 -12.51 2.22 -3.33
C VAL A 26 -11.58 1.46 -2.39
N GLU A 27 -11.90 1.38 -1.10
CA GLU A 27 -11.16 0.54 -0.16
C GLU A 27 -11.12 -0.93 -0.63
N HIS A 28 -12.27 -1.50 -1.01
CA HIS A 28 -12.36 -2.85 -1.56
C HIS A 28 -11.52 -3.03 -2.84
N TYR A 29 -11.50 -2.05 -3.73
CA TYR A 29 -10.65 -2.11 -4.92
C TYR A 29 -9.17 -2.08 -4.57
N ILE A 30 -8.75 -1.21 -3.64
CA ILE A 30 -7.35 -1.12 -3.20
C ILE A 30 -6.93 -2.46 -2.59
N LYS A 31 -7.75 -3.03 -1.71
CA LYS A 31 -7.52 -4.37 -1.14
C LYS A 31 -7.35 -5.43 -2.21
N HIS A 32 -8.21 -5.41 -3.23
CA HIS A 32 -8.13 -6.38 -4.33
C HIS A 32 -6.83 -6.23 -5.15
N ILE A 33 -6.40 -5.00 -5.45
CA ILE A 33 -5.13 -4.76 -6.16
C ILE A 33 -3.94 -5.20 -5.31
N MET A 34 -3.95 -4.92 -4.01
CA MET A 34 -2.90 -5.38 -3.11
C MET A 34 -2.79 -6.91 -3.11
N HIS A 35 -3.92 -7.62 -3.07
CA HIS A 35 -3.94 -9.08 -3.17
C HIS A 35 -3.37 -9.58 -4.51
N LEU A 36 -3.67 -8.90 -5.62
CA LEU A 36 -3.19 -9.26 -6.96
C LEU A 36 -1.69 -8.99 -7.15
N VAL A 37 -1.19 -7.86 -6.65
CA VAL A 37 0.19 -7.41 -6.88
C VAL A 37 1.14 -8.00 -5.83
N TYR A 38 0.66 -8.24 -4.61
CA TYR A 38 1.46 -8.59 -3.45
C TYR A 38 1.08 -9.93 -2.82
N ALA A 39 0.62 -10.92 -3.58
CA ALA A 39 0.09 -12.17 -3.03
C ALA A 39 0.93 -12.81 -1.90
N ASP A 40 2.28 -12.82 -2.01
CA ASP A 40 3.18 -13.38 -0.97
C ASP A 40 3.54 -12.38 0.16
N GLU A 41 3.14 -11.12 0.02
CA GLU A 41 3.63 -9.98 0.81
C GLU A 41 2.52 -9.06 1.31
N GLU A 42 1.27 -9.42 1.03
CA GLU A 42 0.07 -8.68 1.35
C GLU A 42 -0.02 -8.43 2.85
N ASP A 43 0.05 -9.47 3.68
CA ASP A 43 -0.01 -9.34 5.14
C ASP A 43 1.06 -8.39 5.68
N MET A 44 2.28 -8.51 5.15
CA MET A 44 3.40 -7.67 5.56
C MET A 44 3.15 -6.20 5.22
N LEU A 45 2.68 -5.91 4.01
CA LEU A 45 2.40 -4.54 3.58
C LEU A 45 1.18 -3.96 4.30
N GLN A 46 0.15 -4.77 4.55
CA GLN A 46 -1.00 -4.35 5.34
C GLN A 46 -0.58 -3.98 6.76
N GLN A 47 0.25 -4.78 7.42
CA GLN A 47 0.80 -4.47 8.74
C GLN A 47 1.74 -3.27 8.70
N TYR A 48 2.60 -3.16 7.68
CA TYR A 48 3.53 -2.04 7.58
C TYR A 48 2.83 -0.67 7.49
N TYR A 49 1.71 -0.63 6.76
CA TYR A 49 0.91 0.60 6.58
C TYR A 49 -0.26 0.73 7.56
N GLY A 50 -0.60 -0.31 8.32
CA GLY A 50 -1.78 -0.33 9.20
C GLY A 50 -3.11 -0.34 8.44
N LEU A 51 -3.17 -1.09 7.32
CA LEU A 51 -4.31 -1.07 6.41
C LEU A 51 -5.39 -2.08 6.82
N PHE A 52 -6.65 -1.76 6.49
CA PHE A 52 -7.80 -2.66 6.61
C PHE A 52 -8.01 -3.25 8.01
N GLY A 53 -7.67 -2.48 9.05
CA GLY A 53 -7.80 -2.90 10.46
C GLY A 53 -6.60 -3.66 11.02
N ASN A 54 -5.47 -3.73 10.29
CA ASN A 54 -4.22 -4.25 10.84
C ASN A 54 -3.51 -3.21 11.70
N ASP A 55 -2.85 -3.66 12.76
CA ASP A 55 -1.94 -2.81 13.54
C ASP A 55 -0.67 -2.45 12.73
N VAL A 56 -0.21 -1.22 12.89
CA VAL A 56 1.05 -0.76 12.29
C VAL A 56 2.22 -1.50 12.91
N LYS A 57 2.98 -2.21 12.08
CA LYS A 57 4.19 -2.91 12.49
C LYS A 57 5.46 -2.20 12.01
N PRO A 58 6.43 -1.92 12.90
CA PRO A 58 7.70 -1.32 12.50
C PRO A 58 8.45 -2.16 11.46
N LEU A 59 9.16 -1.48 10.55
CA LEU A 59 10.01 -2.10 9.54
C LEU A 59 10.99 -3.12 10.15
N GLU A 60 11.58 -2.79 11.30
CA GLU A 60 12.56 -3.63 11.99
C GLU A 60 11.98 -4.97 12.45
N ASP A 61 10.74 -4.98 12.93
CA ASP A 61 10.05 -6.19 13.36
C ASP A 61 9.70 -7.06 12.16
N ILE A 62 9.19 -6.44 11.09
CA ILE A 62 8.91 -7.10 9.81
C ILE A 62 10.18 -7.73 9.21
N ALA A 63 11.29 -6.98 9.21
CA ALA A 63 12.58 -7.45 8.68
C ALA A 63 13.12 -8.63 9.49
N LYS A 64 12.99 -8.56 10.83
CA LYS A 64 13.39 -9.63 11.75
C LYS A 64 12.59 -10.91 11.53
N GLU A 65 11.27 -10.82 11.39
CA GLU A 65 10.42 -11.98 11.13
C GLU A 65 10.72 -12.66 9.78
N ARG A 66 11.08 -11.85 8.79
CA ARG A 66 11.48 -12.35 7.46
C ARG A 66 12.96 -12.72 7.36
N HIS A 67 13.72 -12.63 8.46
CA HIS A 67 15.15 -12.93 8.51
C HIS A 67 15.99 -12.16 7.47
N VAL A 68 15.62 -10.91 7.19
CA VAL A 68 16.35 -10.04 6.28
C VAL A 68 16.82 -8.76 6.98
N SER A 69 17.76 -8.04 6.37
CA SER A 69 18.16 -6.73 6.85
C SER A 69 17.08 -5.66 6.60
N ASN A 70 17.05 -4.60 7.39
CA ASN A 70 16.16 -3.46 7.17
C ASN A 70 16.34 -2.86 5.76
N GLU A 71 17.58 -2.80 5.26
CA GLU A 71 17.86 -2.32 3.90
C GLU A 71 17.23 -3.24 2.84
N THR A 72 17.34 -4.55 3.02
CA THR A 72 16.68 -5.53 2.15
C THR A 72 15.17 -5.39 2.19
N MET A 73 14.59 -5.22 3.39
CA MET A 73 13.14 -5.05 3.54
C MET A 73 12.63 -3.78 2.86
N LEU A 74 13.35 -2.67 2.99
CA LEU A 74 13.03 -1.44 2.28
C LEU A 74 13.05 -1.65 0.77
N LYS A 75 14.08 -2.31 0.21
CA LYS A 75 14.14 -2.59 -1.23
C LYS A 75 12.97 -3.46 -1.71
N ILE A 76 12.53 -4.41 -0.88
CA ILE A 76 11.35 -5.23 -1.16
C ILE A 76 10.10 -4.36 -1.23
N ILE A 77 9.87 -3.52 -0.21
CA ILE A 77 8.73 -2.58 -0.16
C ILE A 77 8.78 -1.61 -1.36
N GLU A 78 9.94 -1.01 -1.66
CA GLU A 78 10.12 -0.12 -2.81
C GLU A 78 9.80 -0.81 -4.14
N ALA A 79 10.27 -2.04 -4.33
CA ALA A 79 10.01 -2.81 -5.55
C ALA A 79 8.52 -3.12 -5.70
N ASN A 80 7.85 -3.45 -4.60
CA ASN A 80 6.43 -3.73 -4.56
C ASN A 80 5.59 -2.48 -4.81
N LEU A 81 5.86 -1.38 -4.11
CA LEU A 81 5.20 -0.10 -4.38
C LEU A 81 5.33 0.29 -5.83
N ARG A 82 6.52 0.15 -6.42
CA ARG A 82 6.73 0.47 -7.83
C ARG A 82 5.88 -0.40 -8.75
N LYS A 83 5.77 -1.71 -8.51
CA LYS A 83 4.91 -2.61 -9.30
C LYS A 83 3.45 -2.16 -9.29
N MET A 84 2.91 -1.80 -8.13
CA MET A 84 1.53 -1.33 -8.02
C MET A 84 1.38 0.07 -8.61
N ALA A 85 2.30 0.98 -8.33
CA ALA A 85 2.24 2.37 -8.80
C ALA A 85 2.21 2.50 -10.34
N VAL A 86 2.84 1.56 -11.05
CA VAL A 86 2.83 1.51 -12.52
C VAL A 86 1.76 0.57 -13.11
N SER A 87 0.99 -0.12 -12.26
CA SER A 87 -0.06 -1.04 -12.70
C SER A 87 -1.25 -0.29 -13.30
N PRO A 88 -1.90 -0.81 -14.36
CA PRO A 88 -3.10 -0.20 -14.93
C PRO A 88 -4.25 -0.15 -13.92
N GLU A 89 -4.35 -1.15 -13.04
CA GLU A 89 -5.36 -1.22 -11.98
C GLU A 89 -5.23 -0.03 -11.01
N TRP A 90 -4.01 0.32 -10.62
CA TRP A 90 -3.77 1.50 -9.79
C TRP A 90 -4.11 2.80 -10.52
N GLN A 91 -3.82 2.90 -11.82
CA GLN A 91 -4.23 4.08 -12.59
C GLN A 91 -5.76 4.24 -12.62
N MET A 92 -6.52 3.14 -12.66
CA MET A 92 -7.98 3.19 -12.56
C MET A 92 -8.43 3.65 -11.16
N VAL A 93 -7.82 3.14 -10.09
CA VAL A 93 -8.14 3.56 -8.72
C VAL A 93 -7.86 5.04 -8.49
N LYS A 94 -6.74 5.58 -8.98
CA LYS A 94 -6.47 7.02 -8.91
C LYS A 94 -7.57 7.86 -9.55
N GLN A 95 -8.15 7.42 -10.67
CA GLN A 95 -9.29 8.11 -11.28
C GLN A 95 -10.55 8.05 -10.43
N LEU A 96 -10.78 6.94 -9.72
CA LEU A 96 -11.91 6.79 -8.81
C LEU A 96 -11.75 7.68 -7.56
N ILE A 97 -10.54 7.76 -7.01
CA ILE A 97 -10.21 8.61 -5.86
C ILE A 97 -10.41 10.08 -6.24
N ASN A 98 -9.87 10.54 -7.37
CA ASN A 98 -10.03 11.93 -7.79
C ASN A 98 -11.51 12.30 -7.97
N ARG A 99 -12.33 11.42 -8.54
CA ARG A 99 -13.77 11.65 -8.71
C ARG A 99 -14.55 11.76 -7.40
N GLN A 100 -14.05 11.20 -6.30
CA GLN A 100 -14.70 11.33 -4.97
C GLN A 100 -14.44 12.68 -4.30
N VAL A 101 -13.39 13.40 -4.71
CA VAL A 101 -13.02 14.71 -4.14
C VAL A 101 -13.79 15.85 -4.82
N ASP A 102 -14.37 15.59 -5.99
CA ASP A 102 -15.18 16.55 -6.77
C ASP A 102 -16.68 16.54 -6.39
N GLU A 103 -17.12 15.67 -5.45
CA GLU A 103 -18.50 15.60 -4.91
C GLU A 103 -18.60 16.23 -3.51
#